data_AF-A0A2M7KGI1-F1
#
_entry.id   AF-A0A2M7KGI1-F1
#
_cell.length_a   1.000
_cell.length_b   1.000
_cell.length_c   1.000
_cell.angle_alpha   90.00
_cell.angle_beta   90.00
_cell.angle_gamma   90.00
#
_symmetry.space_group_name_H-M   'P 1'
#
loop_
_entity.id
_entity.type
_entity.pdbx_description
1 polymer ?
#
loop_
_entity_poly.entity_id
_entity_poly.type
_entity_poly.pdbx_seq_one_letter_code
_entity_poly.pdbx_strand_id
1 'polypeptide(L)'
;MTIPARSLRIGAVSLLRESGQLFWTLAKILVPLSLVVRLLAQLGVVQWLGEALGPVMGVVGLPGVTGLVWATALFSGLYAAMVVFVAVAPQAGLILQPYFVMADWRASRRWGIEARDGQALPALGRPAGHD
;
A
#
# COMPACT_ATOMS: atom_id res chain seq x y z
N MET A 1 37.35 30.74 25.98
CA MET A 1 37.09 29.28 25.87
C MET A 1 37.48 28.84 24.47
N THR A 2 38.75 28.46 24.27
CA THR A 2 39.29 28.01 22.98
C THR A 2 39.30 26.48 22.96
N ILE A 3 38.44 25.88 22.13
CA ILE A 3 38.34 24.42 22.00
C ILE A 3 39.58 23.95 21.21
N PRO A 4 40.47 23.11 21.78
CA PRO A 4 41.65 22.65 21.07
C PRO A 4 41.27 21.66 19.96
N ALA A 5 41.64 21.97 18.71
CA ALA A 5 41.31 21.20 17.50
C ALA A 5 41.81 19.73 17.47
N ARG A 6 42.57 19.30 18.48
CA ARG A 6 43.14 17.94 18.57
C ARG A 6 42.14 16.89 19.03
N SER A 7 41.08 17.26 19.76
CA SER A 7 40.05 16.32 20.24
C SER A 7 39.03 15.91 19.17
N LEU A 8 38.81 16.75 18.15
CA LEU A 8 37.88 16.50 17.04
C LEU A 8 38.27 15.28 16.18
N ARG A 9 39.57 15.08 15.96
CA ARG A 9 40.06 13.96 15.12
C ARG A 9 39.90 12.61 15.80
N ILE A 10 40.06 12.56 17.12
CA ILE A 10 39.91 11.32 17.91
C ILE A 10 38.41 11.00 18.10
N GLY A 11 37.58 12.04 18.27
CA GLY A 11 36.12 11.91 18.25
C GLY A 11 35.57 11.38 16.92
N ALA A 12 36.04 11.91 15.79
CA ALA A 12 35.57 11.44 14.48
C ALA A 12 35.89 9.96 14.23
N VAL A 13 37.11 9.51 14.58
CA VAL A 13 37.52 8.10 14.39
C VAL A 13 36.79 7.14 15.33
N SER A 14 36.50 7.56 16.57
CA SER A 14 35.70 6.75 17.51
C SER A 14 34.24 6.64 17.06
N LEU A 15 33.63 7.74 16.60
CA LEU A 15 32.27 7.74 16.04
C LEU A 15 32.15 6.87 14.78
N LEU A 16 33.14 6.91 13.88
CA LEU A 16 33.16 6.03 12.69
C LEU A 16 33.29 4.56 13.07
N ARG A 17 34.13 4.24 14.07
CA ARG A 17 34.32 2.87 14.54
C ARG A 17 33.06 2.35 15.24
N GLU A 18 32.41 3.17 16.05
CA GLU A 18 31.19 2.83 16.77
C GLU A 18 29.99 2.67 15.82
N SER A 19 29.86 3.58 14.84
CA SER A 19 28.88 3.48 13.77
C SER A 19 29.11 2.24 12.90
N GLY A 20 30.37 1.92 12.58
CA GLY A 20 30.75 0.72 11.84
C GLY A 20 30.41 -0.57 12.59
N GLN A 21 30.54 -0.57 13.92
CA GLN A 21 30.20 -1.71 14.77
C GLN A 21 28.68 -1.94 14.86
N LEU A 22 27.91 -0.85 14.98
CA LEU A 22 26.45 -0.88 14.88
C LEU A 22 26.00 -1.37 13.49
N PHE A 23 26.56 -0.81 12.42
CA PHE A 23 26.28 -1.24 11.06
C PHE A 23 26.56 -2.73 10.88
N TRP A 24 27.69 -3.24 11.36
CA TRP A 24 28.03 -4.66 11.25
C TRP A 24 27.10 -5.55 12.06
N THR A 25 26.68 -5.10 13.24
CA THR A 25 25.71 -5.81 14.09
C THR A 25 24.36 -5.92 13.42
N LEU A 26 23.84 -4.81 12.88
CA LEU A 26 22.58 -4.78 12.15
C LEU A 26 22.68 -5.58 10.85
N ALA A 27 23.76 -5.43 10.09
CA ALA A 27 23.99 -6.16 8.84
C ALA A 27 24.02 -7.68 9.07
N LYS A 28 24.63 -8.14 10.17
CA LYS A 28 24.66 -9.56 10.53
C LYS A 28 23.28 -10.14 10.84
N ILE A 29 22.30 -9.31 11.19
CA ILE A 29 20.90 -9.71 11.39
C ILE A 29 20.12 -9.57 10.07
N LEU A 30 20.29 -8.45 9.37
CA LEU A 30 19.61 -8.12 8.11
C LEU A 30 19.96 -9.08 6.97
N VAL A 31 21.23 -9.47 6.82
CA VAL A 31 21.67 -10.37 5.75
C VAL A 31 21.01 -11.75 5.84
N PRO A 32 21.09 -12.50 6.97
CA PRO A 32 20.40 -13.78 7.06
C PRO A 32 18.89 -13.63 7.07
N LEU A 33 18.34 -12.59 7.71
CA LEU A 33 16.89 -12.33 7.70
C LEU A 33 16.38 -12.10 6.27
N SER A 34 17.02 -11.22 5.51
CA SER A 34 16.64 -10.94 4.12
C SER A 34 16.81 -12.16 3.21
N LEU A 35 17.80 -13.02 3.46
CA LEU A 35 17.97 -14.28 2.74
C LEU A 35 16.82 -15.25 3.04
N VAL A 36 16.48 -15.45 4.31
CA VAL A 36 15.35 -16.29 4.75
C VAL A 36 14.05 -15.79 4.15
N VAL A 37 13.83 -14.48 4.20
CA VAL A 37 12.61 -13.86 3.70
C VAL A 37 12.53 -13.94 2.17
N ARG A 38 13.65 -13.78 1.46
CA ARG A 38 13.72 -14.02 0.01
C ARG A 38 13.46 -15.48 -0.36
N LEU A 39 13.99 -16.43 0.40
CA LEU A 39 13.71 -17.85 0.24
C LEU A 39 12.21 -18.14 0.45
N LEU A 40 11.61 -17.61 1.52
CA LEU A 40 10.18 -17.73 1.78
C LEU A 40 9.33 -17.11 0.67
N ALA A 41 9.77 -15.97 0.12
CA ALA A 41 9.09 -15.32 -0.99
C ALA A 41 9.14 -16.16 -2.27
N GLN A 42 10.28 -16.80 -2.58
CA GLN A 42 10.44 -17.70 -3.72
C GLN A 42 9.64 -19.01 -3.58
N LEU A 43 9.40 -19.46 -2.34
CA LEU A 43 8.61 -20.66 -2.04
C LEU A 43 7.08 -20.44 -2.18
N GLY A 44 6.63 -19.25 -2.58
CA GLY A 44 5.20 -18.98 -2.80
C GLY A 44 4.39 -18.79 -1.52
N VAL A 45 5.04 -18.70 -0.35
CA VAL A 45 4.39 -18.46 0.96
C VAL A 45 3.60 -17.15 0.96
N VAL A 46 3.98 -16.19 0.11
CA VAL A 46 3.26 -14.92 -0.09
C VAL A 46 1.82 -15.14 -0.57
N GLN A 47 1.57 -16.16 -1.40
CA GLN A 47 0.23 -16.48 -1.89
C GLN A 47 -0.62 -17.10 -0.78
N TRP A 48 -0.05 -18.04 -0.03
CA TRP A 48 -0.69 -18.68 1.12
C TRP A 48 -1.03 -17.68 2.23
N LEU A 49 -0.12 -16.73 2.48
CA LEU A 49 -0.36 -15.68 3.47
C LEU A 49 -1.39 -14.66 2.98
N GLY A 50 -1.44 -14.39 1.67
CA GLY A 50 -2.49 -13.56 1.05
C GLY A 50 -3.89 -14.16 1.21
N GLU A 51 -4.02 -15.49 1.06
CA GLU A 51 -5.28 -16.21 1.29
C GLU A 51 -5.65 -16.25 2.79
N ALA A 52 -4.67 -16.48 3.68
CA ALA A 52 -4.88 -16.44 5.13
C ALA A 52 -5.24 -15.03 5.65
N LEU A 53 -4.82 -13.97 4.95
CA LEU A 53 -5.21 -12.59 5.21
C LEU A 53 -6.57 -12.22 4.57
N GLY A 54 -7.15 -13.09 3.76
CA GLY A 54 -8.50 -12.95 3.19
C GLY A 54 -9.60 -12.61 4.22
N PRO A 55 -9.73 -13.29 5.37
CA PRO A 55 -10.72 -12.92 6.39
C PRO A 55 -10.45 -11.54 7.03
N VAL A 56 -9.19 -11.13 7.18
CA VAL A 56 -8.84 -9.78 7.66
C VAL A 56 -9.27 -8.72 6.64
N MET A 57 -9.09 -8.98 5.35
CA MET A 57 -9.55 -8.12 4.26
C MET A 57 -11.08 -7.99 4.20
N GLY A 58 -11.81 -9.05 4.57
CA GLY A 58 -13.27 -9.03 4.69
C GLY A 58 -13.78 -8.05 5.75
N VAL A 59 -13.05 -7.87 6.85
CA VAL A 59 -13.41 -6.90 7.92
C VAL A 59 -13.15 -5.45 7.49
N VAL A 60 -12.13 -5.22 6.66
CA VAL A 60 -11.79 -3.88 6.17
C VAL A 60 -12.61 -3.51 4.91
N GLY A 61 -13.31 -4.48 4.29
CA GLY A 61 -14.12 -4.26 3.09
C GLY A 61 -13.32 -4.14 1.81
N LEU A 62 -12.08 -4.65 1.78
CA LEU A 62 -11.19 -4.60 0.62
C LEU A 62 -11.22 -5.91 -0.20
N PRO A 63 -11.06 -5.84 -1.54
CA PRO A 63 -10.94 -7.00 -2.42
C PRO A 63 -9.82 -7.95 -1.98
N GLY A 64 -10.10 -9.26 -1.96
CA GLY A 64 -9.18 -10.29 -1.46
C GLY A 64 -7.79 -10.28 -2.12
N VAL A 65 -7.67 -9.76 -3.35
CA VAL A 65 -6.40 -9.58 -4.08
C VAL A 65 -5.42 -8.64 -3.35
N THR A 66 -5.90 -7.75 -2.48
CA THR A 66 -5.06 -6.84 -1.68
C THR A 66 -4.36 -7.57 -0.52
N GLY A 67 -4.79 -8.79 -0.16
CA GLY A 67 -4.06 -9.66 0.78
C GLY A 67 -2.64 -9.97 0.31
N LEU A 68 -2.44 -10.09 -1.02
CA LEU A 68 -1.13 -10.30 -1.62
C LEU A 68 -0.18 -9.12 -1.40
N VAL A 69 -0.70 -7.89 -1.37
CA VAL A 69 0.07 -6.67 -1.13
C VAL A 69 0.61 -6.67 0.30
N TRP A 70 -0.22 -7.02 1.28
CA TRP A 70 0.18 -7.12 2.69
C TRP A 70 1.16 -8.26 2.93
N ALA A 71 0.94 -9.43 2.33
CA ALA A 71 1.90 -10.51 2.37
C ALA A 71 3.25 -10.06 1.79
N THR A 72 3.25 -9.39 0.64
CA THR A 72 4.47 -8.85 0.02
C THR A 72 5.14 -7.80 0.92
N ALA A 73 4.38 -6.98 1.64
CA ALA A 73 4.91 -5.96 2.55
C ALA A 73 5.64 -6.55 3.75
N LEU A 74 5.08 -7.61 4.33
CA LEU A 74 5.65 -8.30 5.50
C LEU A 74 6.97 -9.02 5.16
N PHE A 75 7.11 -9.50 3.92
CA PHE A 75 8.30 -10.20 3.47
C PHE A 75 9.29 -9.26 2.75
N SER A 76 8.90 -8.64 1.66
CA SER A 76 9.82 -7.87 0.82
C SER A 76 9.95 -6.39 1.22
N GLY A 77 9.22 -5.96 2.26
CA GLY A 77 9.15 -4.57 2.70
C GLY A 77 8.15 -3.74 1.90
N LEU A 78 7.90 -2.53 2.40
CA LEU A 78 6.84 -1.66 1.89
C LEU A 78 7.06 -1.21 0.43
N TYR A 79 8.33 -1.04 0.01
CA TYR A 79 8.65 -0.63 -1.36
C TYR A 79 8.22 -1.67 -2.39
N ALA A 80 8.49 -2.96 -2.14
CA ALA A 80 8.05 -4.04 -3.01
C ALA A 80 6.52 -4.19 -3.00
N ALA A 81 5.89 -4.02 -1.84
CA ALA A 81 4.44 -4.04 -1.72
C ALA A 81 3.77 -2.94 -2.54
N MET A 82 4.36 -1.75 -2.62
CA MET A 82 3.85 -0.66 -3.47
C MET A 82 3.86 -1.03 -4.96
N VAL A 83 4.91 -1.70 -5.44
CA VAL A 83 4.95 -2.19 -6.83
C VAL A 83 3.83 -3.19 -7.10
N VAL A 84 3.63 -4.15 -6.19
CA VAL A 84 2.55 -5.14 -6.30
C VAL A 84 1.17 -4.48 -6.16
N PHE A 85 1.02 -3.49 -5.29
CA PHE A 85 -0.22 -2.74 -5.11
C PHE A 85 -0.62 -2.03 -6.41
N VAL A 86 0.30 -1.31 -7.04
CA VAL A 86 0.02 -0.65 -8.34
C VAL A 86 -0.35 -1.68 -9.40
N ALA A 87 0.25 -2.88 -9.35
CA ALA A 87 -0.06 -3.96 -10.27
C ALA A 87 -1.43 -4.63 -10.01
N VAL A 88 -1.99 -4.54 -8.80
CA VAL A 88 -3.27 -5.17 -8.37
C VAL A 88 -4.45 -4.19 -8.23
N ALA A 89 -4.16 -2.90 -8.00
CA ALA A 89 -5.16 -1.87 -7.76
C ALA A 89 -6.17 -1.69 -8.91
N PRO A 90 -5.78 -1.76 -10.20
CA PRO A 90 -6.72 -1.71 -11.33
C PRO A 90 -7.70 -2.88 -11.35
N GLN A 91 -7.24 -4.09 -11.06
CA GLN A 91 -8.02 -5.34 -11.10
C GLN A 91 -8.99 -5.43 -9.91
N ALA A 92 -8.63 -4.81 -8.80
CA ALA A 92 -9.46 -4.72 -7.60
C ALA A 92 -10.61 -3.69 -7.74
N GLY A 93 -10.63 -2.88 -8.80
CA GLY A 93 -11.59 -1.77 -8.97
C GLY A 93 -11.49 -0.67 -7.90
N LEU A 94 -10.52 -0.75 -6.99
CA LEU A 94 -10.35 0.16 -5.85
C LEU A 94 -10.14 1.61 -6.26
N ILE A 95 -9.61 1.84 -7.47
CA ILE A 95 -9.31 3.16 -8.00
C ILE A 95 -10.45 3.79 -8.81
N LEU A 96 -11.41 2.99 -9.31
CA LEU A 96 -12.51 3.50 -10.14
C LEU A 96 -13.86 3.43 -9.44
N GLN A 97 -14.09 2.43 -8.59
CA GLN A 97 -15.35 2.26 -7.85
C GLN A 97 -15.72 3.50 -7.02
N PRO A 98 -14.81 4.14 -6.25
CA PRO A 98 -15.17 5.34 -5.48
C PRO A 98 -15.58 6.53 -6.36
N TYR A 99 -14.93 6.75 -7.50
CA TYR A 99 -15.25 7.87 -8.40
C TYR A 99 -16.49 7.61 -9.24
N PHE A 100 -16.73 6.37 -9.68
CA PHE A 100 -17.96 5.99 -10.37
C PHE A 100 -19.17 6.09 -9.44
N VAL A 101 -19.07 5.63 -8.18
CA VAL A 101 -20.15 5.80 -7.18
C VAL A 101 -20.40 7.28 -6.92
N MET A 102 -19.36 8.12 -6.82
CA MET A 102 -19.54 9.56 -6.64
C MET A 102 -20.05 10.25 -7.90
N ALA A 103 -19.73 9.76 -9.10
CA ALA A 103 -20.24 10.29 -10.35
C ALA A 103 -21.72 9.93 -10.54
N ASP A 104 -22.08 8.68 -10.29
CA ASP A 104 -23.46 8.17 -10.28
C ASP A 104 -24.29 8.84 -9.18
N TRP A 105 -23.74 8.97 -7.96
CA TRP A 105 -24.38 9.73 -6.88
C TRP A 105 -24.53 11.21 -7.22
N ARG A 106 -23.52 11.83 -7.85
CA ARG A 106 -23.61 13.21 -8.34
C ARG A 106 -24.61 13.35 -9.48
N ALA A 107 -24.86 12.30 -10.26
CA ALA A 107 -25.91 12.29 -11.26
C ALA A 107 -27.28 12.18 -10.57
N SER A 108 -27.48 11.17 -9.71
CA SER A 108 -28.76 10.93 -9.00
C SER A 108 -29.21 12.11 -8.12
N ARG A 109 -28.27 12.81 -7.47
CA ARG A 109 -28.56 14.04 -6.72
C ARG A 109 -28.98 15.20 -7.62
N ARG A 110 -28.45 15.30 -8.84
CA ARG A 110 -28.79 16.37 -9.80
C ARG A 110 -30.22 16.22 -10.28
N TRP A 111 -30.59 14.99 -10.65
CA TRP A 111 -31.95 14.61 -11.04
C TRP A 111 -33.00 14.87 -9.96
N GLY A 112 -32.62 14.80 -8.68
CA GLY A 112 -33.50 15.12 -7.56
C GLY A 112 -33.79 16.62 -7.38
N ILE A 113 -32.89 17.50 -7.85
CA ILE A 113 -33.10 18.95 -7.84
C ILE A 113 -33.96 19.34 -9.04
N GLU A 114 -33.66 18.77 -10.21
CA GLU A 114 -34.39 19.00 -11.46
C GLU A 114 -35.86 18.51 -11.39
N ALA A 115 -36.12 17.41 -10.66
CA ALA A 115 -37.48 16.91 -10.42
C ALA A 115 -38.33 17.80 -9.49
N ARG A 116 -37.68 18.62 -8.64
CA ARG A 116 -38.36 19.55 -7.72
C ARG A 116 -38.80 20.84 -8.41
N ASP A 117 -38.12 21.20 -9.49
CA ASP A 117 -38.31 22.47 -10.22
C ASP A 117 -39.30 22.37 -11.39
N GLY A 118 -40.01 21.23 -11.54
CA GLY A 118 -41.14 21.09 -12.46
C GLY A 118 -40.81 21.14 -13.96
N GLN A 119 -39.52 21.22 -14.33
CA GLN A 119 -39.05 21.18 -15.72
C GLN A 119 -38.51 19.79 -16.05
N ALA A 120 -39.41 18.86 -16.41
CA ALA A 120 -39.01 17.58 -16.97
C ALA A 120 -38.45 17.79 -18.39
N LEU A 121 -37.19 17.38 -18.59
CA LEU A 121 -36.57 17.28 -19.91
C LEU A 121 -37.36 16.29 -20.79
N PRO A 122 -37.81 16.68 -21.99
CA PRO A 122 -38.39 15.73 -22.93
C PRO A 122 -37.28 14.82 -23.46
N ALA A 123 -37.42 13.52 -23.20
CA ALA A 123 -36.73 12.44 -23.89
C ALA A 123 -35.18 12.49 -23.91
N LEU A 124 -34.56 11.89 -22.89
CA LEU A 124 -33.35 11.10 -23.15
C LEU A 124 -33.35 9.85 -22.27
N GLY A 125 -33.28 8.69 -22.92
CA GLY A 125 -33.44 7.36 -22.34
C GLY A 125 -32.56 7.13 -21.12
N ARG A 126 -33.24 6.81 -20.00
CA ARG A 126 -32.67 6.20 -18.81
C ARG A 126 -31.89 4.94 -19.23
N PRO A 127 -30.55 4.87 -19.09
CA PRO A 127 -29.87 3.59 -19.25
C PRO A 127 -30.42 2.63 -18.20
N ALA A 128 -30.84 1.47 -18.69
CA ALA A 128 -31.50 0.42 -17.94
C ALA A 128 -30.65 -0.06 -16.75
N GLY A 129 -31.34 -0.62 -15.77
CA GLY A 129 -30.77 -1.15 -14.54
C GLY A 129 -29.57 -2.07 -14.77
N HIS A 130 -28.60 -1.93 -13.88
CA HIS A 130 -27.59 -2.95 -13.64
C HIS A 130 -28.21 -3.99 -12.69
N ASP A 131 -28.55 -5.12 -13.28
CA ASP A 131 -28.75 -6.41 -12.63
C ASP A 131 -27.40 -6.95 -12.10
#